data_AF-C6BPE9-F1
#
_entry.id   AF-C6BPE9-F1
#
_cell.length_a   1.000
_cell.length_b   1.000
_cell.length_c   1.000
_cell.angle_alpha   90.00
_cell.angle_beta   90.00
_cell.angle_gamma   90.00
#
_symmetry.space_group_name_H-M   'P 1'
#
loop_
_entity.id
_entity.type
_entity.pdbx_description
1 polymer ?
#
loop_
_entity_poly.entity_id
_entity_poly.type
_entity_poly.pdbx_seq_one_letter_code
_entity_poly.pdbx_strand_id
1 'polypeptide(L)' 'MSVGRAILIDLKDVLDEKFKAGEGVVAFGPDTPDDVILTTIKHAMSFGKPFQVIPASPLAMHYGAEI' A
#
# COMPACT_ATOMS: atom_id res chain seq x y z
N MET A 1 -28.40 -18.46 -4.28
CA MET A 1 -27.55 -17.67 -3.35
C MET A 1 -26.11 -18.08 -3.61
N SER A 2 -25.35 -17.30 -4.37
CA SER A 2 -23.93 -17.62 -4.62
C SER A 2 -23.11 -17.19 -3.42
N VAL A 3 -22.62 -18.17 -2.67
CA VAL A 3 -21.63 -17.98 -1.62
C VAL A 3 -20.34 -17.49 -2.27
N GLY A 4 -20.08 -16.19 -2.16
CA GLY A 4 -18.80 -15.62 -2.57
C GLY A 4 -17.68 -16.28 -1.77
N ARG A 5 -16.77 -16.98 -2.45
CA ARG A 5 -15.55 -17.51 -1.84
C ARG A 5 -14.74 -16.33 -1.31
N ALA A 6 -14.82 -16.07 -0.01
CA ALA A 6 -13.82 -15.27 0.69
C ALA A 6 -12.53 -16.10 0.70
N ILE A 7 -11.69 -15.91 -0.31
CA ILE A 7 -10.33 -16.45 -0.28
C ILE A 7 -9.60 -15.63 0.79
N LEU A 8 -9.17 -16.29 1.86
CA LEU A 8 -8.24 -15.74 2.85
C LEU A 8 -6.89 -15.56 2.15
N ILE A 9 -6.80 -14.50 1.35
CA ILE A 9 -5.57 -14.12 0.70
C ILE A 9 -4.75 -13.41 1.77
N ASP A 10 -3.56 -13.95 2.07
CA ASP A 10 -2.61 -13.24 2.92
C ASP A 10 -2.18 -11.98 2.17
N LEU A 11 -2.65 -10.84 2.68
CA LEU A 11 -2.35 -9.53 2.10
C LEU A 11 -0.85 -9.30 2.05
N LYS A 12 -0.09 -9.84 3.01
CA LYS A 12 1.36 -9.74 3.04
C LYS A 12 1.99 -10.43 1.83
N ASP A 13 1.54 -11.64 1.50
CA ASP A 13 2.11 -12.38 0.37
C ASP A 13 1.82 -11.71 -0.97
N VAL A 14 0.60 -11.17 -1.14
CA VAL A 14 0.25 -10.40 -2.34
C VAL A 14 1.09 -9.13 -2.46
N LEU A 15 1.31 -8.42 -1.36
CA LEU A 15 2.15 -7.22 -1.36
C LEU A 15 3.59 -7.60 -1.68
N ASP A 16 4.16 -8.63 -1.05
CA ASP A 16 5.51 -9.11 -1.30
C ASP A 16 5.71 -9.51 -2.77
N GLU A 17 4.73 -10.18 -3.39
CA GLU A 17 4.77 -10.50 -4.82
C GLU A 17 4.75 -9.26 -5.71
N LYS A 18 3.93 -8.25 -5.38
CA LYS A 18 3.90 -6.98 -6.11
C LYS A 18 5.22 -6.21 -5.99
N PHE A 19 5.82 -6.17 -4.80
CA PHE A 19 7.15 -5.56 -4.61
C PHE A 19 8.22 -6.31 -5.40
N LYS A 20 8.19 -7.65 -5.42
CA LYS A 20 9.09 -8.48 -6.24
C LYS A 20 8.91 -8.26 -7.75
N ALA A 21 7.67 -8.01 -8.19
CA ALA A 21 7.33 -7.70 -9.57
C ALA A 21 7.72 -6.26 -9.98
N GLY A 22 8.05 -5.38 -9.03
CA GLY A 22 8.30 -3.95 -9.31
C GLY A 22 7.02 -3.12 -9.48
N GLU A 23 5.89 -3.68 -9.07
CA GLU A 23 4.56 -3.04 -9.07
C GLU A 23 4.14 -2.63 -7.65
N GLY A 24 5.11 -2.56 -6.72
CA GLY A 24 4.87 -2.18 -5.34
C GLY A 24 4.41 -0.73 -5.22
N VAL A 25 3.32 -0.49 -4.51
CA VAL A 25 2.81 0.85 -4.19
C VAL A 25 2.64 0.95 -2.68
N VAL A 26 3.30 1.95 -2.08
CA VAL A 26 3.17 2.29 -0.67
C VAL A 26 2.35 3.57 -0.57
N ALA A 27 1.14 3.47 -0.03
CA ALA A 27 0.30 4.62 0.28
C ALA A 27 0.33 4.88 1.78
N PHE A 28 0.53 6.15 2.16
CA PHE A 28 0.48 6.57 3.56
C PHE A 28 -0.79 7.38 3.84
N GLY A 29 -1.32 7.27 5.05
CA GLY A 29 -2.38 8.13 5.57
C GLY A 29 -1.81 9.38 6.26
N PRO A 30 -2.62 10.43 6.46
CA PRO A 30 -2.14 11.72 7.01
C PRO A 30 -1.64 11.59 8.45
N ASP A 31 -2.16 10.63 9.19
CA ASP A 31 -1.78 10.35 10.58
C ASP A 31 -0.67 9.29 10.70
N THR A 32 -0.05 8.89 9.58
CA THR A 32 1.02 7.90 9.62
C THR A 32 2.28 8.53 10.21
N PRO A 33 2.83 8.01 11.31
CA PRO A 33 4.06 8.56 11.89
C PRO A 33 5.24 8.41 10.94
N ASP A 34 6.13 9.41 10.93
CA ASP A 34 7.32 9.42 10.07
C ASP A 34 8.21 8.18 10.25
N ASP A 35 8.32 7.67 11.48
CA ASP A 35 9.08 6.46 11.77
C ASP A 35 8.51 5.22 11.06
N VAL A 36 7.18 5.15 10.93
CA VAL A 36 6.48 4.06 10.23
C VAL A 36 6.68 4.21 8.72
N ILE A 37 6.62 5.44 8.21
CA ILE A 37 6.91 5.75 6.80
C ILE A 37 8.32 5.30 6.44
N LEU A 38 9.32 5.72 7.22
CA LEU A 38 10.73 5.37 7.01
C LEU A 38 10.97 3.87 7.11
N THR A 39 10.36 3.19 8.07
CA THR A 39 10.48 1.74 8.24
C THR A 39 9.90 1.00 7.04
N THR A 40 8.74 1.45 6.55
CA THR A 40 8.06 0.85 5.39
C THR A 40 8.87 1.04 4.10
N ILE A 41 9.40 2.24 3.87
CA ILE A 41 10.26 2.54 2.72
C ILE A 41 11.53 1.70 2.77
N LYS A 42 12.20 1.59 3.92
CA LYS A 42 13.39 0.73 4.08
C LYS A 42 13.09 -0.73 3.79
N HIS A 43 11.94 -1.22 4.23
CA HIS A 43 11.49 -2.58 3.94
C HIS A 43 11.24 -2.76 2.44
N ALA A 44 10.52 -1.85 1.79
CA ALA A 44 10.27 -1.86 0.34
C ALA A 44 11.58 -1.81 -0.48
N MET A 45 12.56 -1.01 -0.04
CA MET A 45 13.89 -0.95 -0.67
C MET A 45 14.65 -2.28 -0.60
N SER A 46 14.42 -3.09 0.44
CA SER A 46 15.10 -4.38 0.58
C SER A 46 14.75 -5.40 -0.53
N PHE A 47 13.64 -5.19 -1.25
CA PHE A 47 13.25 -6.02 -2.40
C PHE A 47 14.07 -5.70 -3.66
N GLY A 48 14.84 -4.62 -3.69
CA GLY A 48 15.75 -4.29 -4.80
C GLY A 48 15.05 -3.97 -6.13
N LYS A 49 13.77 -3.61 -6.07
CA LYS A 49 12.93 -3.26 -7.23
C LYS A 49 12.38 -1.85 -7.08
N PRO A 50 12.11 -1.14 -8.20
CA PRO A 50 11.38 0.12 -8.16
C PRO A 50 10.00 -0.06 -7.52
N PHE A 51 9.56 0.95 -6.78
CA PHE A 51 8.22 1.02 -6.21
C PHE A 51 7.76 2.48 -6.15
N GLN A 52 6.46 2.69 -6.06
CA GLN A 52 5.87 4.02 -5.96
C GLN A 52 5.51 4.33 -4.51
N VAL A 53 5.84 5.54 -4.06
CA VAL A 53 5.34 6.08 -2.79
C VAL A 53 4.29 7.13 -3.11
N ILE A 54 3.09 6.94 -2.56
CA ILE A 54 2.00 7.90 -2.66
C ILE A 54 1.83 8.52 -1.27
N PRO A 55 2.20 9.80 -1.09
CA PRO A 55 1.95 10.49 0.16
C PRO A 55 0.45 10.64 0.39
N ALA A 56 0.04 10.71 1.65
CA ALA A 56 -1.30 11.12 2.00
C ALA A 56 -1.49 12.57 1.56
N SER A 57 -2.02 12.78 0.36
CA SER A 57 -2.39 14.13 -0.03
C SER A 57 -3.61 14.53 0.81
N PRO A 58 -3.62 15.69 1.48
CA PRO A 58 -4.83 16.26 2.06
C PRO A 58 -5.95 16.40 1.01
N LEU A 59 -5.59 16.47 -0.28
CA LEU A 59 -6.52 16.54 -1.41
C LEU A 59 -7.07 15.16 -1.85
N ALA A 60 -6.44 14.05 -1.47
CA ALA A 60 -6.95 12.71 -1.77
C ALA A 60 -8.13 12.31 -0.86
N MET A 61 -8.26 12.92 0.32
CA MET A 61 -9.44 12.77 1.17
C MET A 61 -10.67 13.56 0.67
N HIS A 62 -10.47 14.57 -0.18
CA HIS A 62 -11.57 15.33 -0.79
C HIS A 62 -12.07 14.77 -2.13
N TYR A 63 -11.44 13.73 -2.69
CA TYR A 63 -11.91 13.07 -3.92
C TYR A 63 -12.75 11.80 -3.66
N GLY A 64 -13.26 11.64 -2.44
CA GLY A 64 -14.17 10.57 -2.04
C GLY A 64 -15.36 11.02 -1.18
N ALA A 65 -15.51 12.32 -0.96
CA ALA A 65 -16.68 12.90 -0.32
C ALA A 65 -17.27 13.95 -1.27
N GLU A 66 -18.52 13.69 -1.70
CA GLU A 66 -19.42 14.56 -2.48
C GLU A 66 -19.13 14.55 -3.99
N ILE A 67 -19.99 14.04 -4.87
CA ILE A 67 -21.47 13.83 -4.89
C ILE A 67 -21.81 12.72 -5.89
#